data_AF-A0A833TFN1-F1
#
_entry.id   AF-A0A833TFN1-F1
#
_cell.length_a   1.000
_cell.length_b   1.000
_cell.length_c   1.000
_cell.angle_alpha   90.00
_cell.angle_beta   90.00
_cell.angle_gamma   90.00
#
_symmetry.space_group_name_H-M   'P 1'
#
loop_
_entity.id
_entity.type
_entity.pdbx_description
1 polymer ?
#
loop_
_entity_poly.entity_id
_entity_poly.type
_entity_poly.pdbx_seq_one_letter_code
_entity_poly.pdbx_strand_id
1 'polypeptide(L)'
;MRHESWSFVPKEEKQELIDRVRADFILDWTKDNHREMVVTHLSEKYNAYHYELHQVYLKYASHEEALRGGTPVVPKLVWELLCERWASRTFKVYCGEVLEKHYK
;
A
#
# COMPACT_ATOMS: atom_id res chain seq x y z
N MET A 1 2.11 -2.44 5.10
CA MET A 1 3.20 -2.31 4.11
C MET A 1 3.89 -3.62 3.74
N ARG A 2 3.60 -4.75 4.40
CA ARG A 2 4.14 -6.06 3.99
C ARG A 2 3.38 -6.70 2.81
N HIS A 3 2.12 -6.33 2.65
CA HIS A 3 1.22 -6.90 1.64
C HIS A 3 1.13 -6.04 0.40
N GLU A 4 0.86 -6.72 -0.71
CA GLU A 4 0.95 -6.19 -2.06
C GLU A 4 0.04 -4.99 -2.38
N SER A 5 -1.17 -5.06 -1.87
CA SER A 5 -2.20 -4.03 -1.92
C SER A 5 -3.18 -4.33 -0.79
N TRP A 6 -4.15 -3.45 -0.56
CA TRP A 6 -5.16 -3.68 0.47
C TRP A 6 -5.90 -5.02 0.30
N SER A 7 -6.14 -5.49 -0.92
CA SER A 7 -6.85 -6.76 -1.17
C SER A 7 -6.13 -7.97 -0.57
N PHE A 8 -4.79 -7.94 -0.53
CA PHE A 8 -3.95 -9.04 -0.02
C PHE A 8 -3.69 -8.96 1.49
N VAL A 9 -4.06 -7.86 2.16
CA VAL A 9 -3.94 -7.78 3.63
C VAL A 9 -4.90 -8.80 4.27
N PRO A 10 -4.43 -9.65 5.21
CA PRO A 10 -5.25 -10.62 5.94
C PRO A 10 -6.44 -9.97 6.63
N LYS A 11 -7.52 -10.74 6.82
CA LYS A 11 -8.75 -10.24 7.42
C LYS A 11 -8.53 -9.77 8.85
N GLU A 12 -7.66 -10.47 9.58
CA GLU A 12 -7.32 -10.20 10.97
C GLU A 12 -6.60 -8.86 11.11
N GLU A 13 -5.62 -8.57 10.24
CA GLU A 13 -4.92 -7.28 10.17
C GLU A 13 -5.87 -6.14 9.77
N LYS A 14 -6.78 -6.38 8.81
CA LYS A 14 -7.81 -5.42 8.43
C LYS A 14 -8.74 -5.11 9.61
N GLN A 15 -9.14 -6.15 10.35
CA GLN A 15 -10.05 -6.02 11.47
C GLN A 15 -9.43 -5.23 12.61
N GLU A 16 -8.15 -5.45 12.92
CA GLU A 16 -7.42 -4.66 13.92
C GLU A 16 -7.48 -3.15 13.58
N LEU A 17 -7.25 -2.79 12.31
CA LEU A 17 -7.32 -1.39 11.86
C LEU A 17 -8.75 -0.83 11.96
N ILE A 18 -9.74 -1.62 11.58
CA ILE A 18 -11.16 -1.25 11.70
C ILE A 18 -11.51 -1.01 13.18
N ASP A 19 -11.07 -1.88 14.08
CA ASP A 19 -11.38 -1.76 15.52
C ASP A 19 -10.73 -0.53 16.14
N ARG A 20 -9.53 -0.13 15.68
CA ARG A 20 -8.90 1.14 16.07
C ARG A 20 -9.72 2.34 15.61
N VAL A 21 -10.17 2.35 14.35
CA VAL A 21 -11.06 3.42 13.84
C VAL A 21 -12.36 3.48 14.65
N ARG A 22 -12.92 2.32 15.03
CA ARG A 22 -14.14 2.27 15.86
C ARG A 22 -13.91 2.77 17.28
N ALA A 23 -12.70 2.68 17.81
CA ALA A 23 -12.37 3.21 19.12
C ALA A 23 -12.23 4.75 19.12
N ASP A 24 -11.70 5.31 18.02
CA ASP A 24 -11.40 6.74 17.92
C ASP A 24 -12.60 7.57 17.40
N PHE A 25 -13.54 6.96 16.68
CA PHE A 25 -14.65 7.64 16.02
C PHE A 25 -16.02 7.09 16.44
N ILE A 26 -17.00 7.98 16.61
CA ILE A 26 -18.40 7.61 16.86
C ILE A 26 -19.06 7.27 15.52
N LEU A 27 -19.03 5.99 15.15
CA LEU A 27 -19.61 5.47 13.92
C LEU A 27 -20.77 4.52 14.21
N ASP A 28 -21.91 4.75 13.57
CA ASP A 28 -23.02 3.80 13.59
C ASP A 28 -22.67 2.54 12.77
N TRP A 29 -22.20 1.50 13.46
CA TRP A 29 -21.82 0.23 12.83
C TRP A 29 -23.01 -0.63 12.41
N THR A 30 -24.26 -0.19 12.63
CA THR A 30 -25.45 -0.88 12.11
C THR A 30 -25.73 -0.50 10.65
N LYS A 31 -25.22 0.66 10.19
CA LYS A 31 -25.41 1.15 8.82
C LYS A 31 -24.32 0.67 7.86
N ASP A 32 -24.73 0.16 6.70
CA ASP A 32 -23.82 -0.30 5.64
C ASP A 32 -22.88 0.81 5.15
N ASN A 33 -23.42 1.98 4.85
CA ASN A 33 -22.64 3.09 4.32
C ASN A 33 -21.50 3.53 5.26
N HIS A 34 -21.67 3.41 6.58
CA HIS A 34 -20.62 3.71 7.55
C HIS A 34 -19.51 2.65 7.50
N ARG A 35 -19.88 1.37 7.43
CA ARG A 35 -18.92 0.26 7.31
C ARG A 35 -18.13 0.37 6.00
N GLU A 36 -18.83 0.59 4.89
CA GLU A 36 -18.24 0.74 3.56
C GLU A 36 -17.29 1.93 3.50
N MET A 37 -17.67 3.07 4.08
CA MET A 37 -16.82 4.26 4.12
C MET A 37 -15.47 3.97 4.79
N VAL A 38 -15.47 3.29 5.94
CA VAL A 38 -14.25 2.94 6.68
C VAL A 38 -13.37 2.00 5.87
N VAL A 39 -13.93 0.91 5.35
CA VAL A 39 -13.16 -0.06 4.56
C VAL A 39 -12.60 0.56 3.29
N THR A 40 -13.38 1.42 2.62
CA THR A 40 -12.96 2.13 1.41
C THR A 40 -11.82 3.09 1.72
N HIS A 41 -11.96 3.93 2.76
CA HIS A 41 -10.90 4.86 3.14
C HIS A 41 -9.62 4.14 3.55
N LEU A 42 -9.70 3.05 4.31
CA LEU A 42 -8.52 2.26 4.68
C LEU A 42 -7.83 1.67 3.44
N SER A 43 -8.61 1.17 2.48
CA SER A 43 -8.10 0.66 1.20
C SER A 43 -7.38 1.73 0.39
N GLU A 44 -8.04 2.87 0.20
CA GLU A 44 -7.51 4.00 -0.55
C GLU A 44 -6.22 4.52 0.08
N LYS A 45 -6.21 4.73 1.41
CA LYS A 45 -5.03 5.22 2.12
C LYS A 45 -3.88 4.22 2.10
N TYR A 46 -4.16 2.92 2.24
CA TYR A 46 -3.13 1.89 2.15
C TYR A 46 -2.45 1.89 0.77
N ASN A 47 -3.25 1.93 -0.30
CA ASN A 47 -2.73 1.90 -1.67
C ASN A 47 -2.02 3.21 -2.05
N ALA A 48 -2.56 4.37 -1.64
CA ALA A 48 -1.93 5.66 -1.83
C ALA A 48 -0.54 5.72 -1.17
N TYR A 49 -0.42 5.21 0.05
CA TYR A 49 0.84 5.18 0.76
C TYR A 49 1.88 4.24 0.10
N HIS A 50 1.44 3.10 -0.47
CA HIS A 50 2.29 2.27 -1.34
C HIS A 50 2.78 3.01 -2.57
N TYR A 51 1.88 3.75 -3.23
CA TYR A 51 2.23 4.54 -4.40
C TYR A 51 3.25 5.63 -4.06
N GLU A 52 3.06 6.36 -2.95
CA GLU A 52 4.02 7.37 -2.49
C GLU A 52 5.41 6.79 -2.24
N LEU A 53 5.50 5.62 -1.61
CA LEU A 53 6.80 4.95 -1.42
C LEU A 53 7.42 4.50 -2.75
N HIS A 54 6.62 4.00 -3.69
CA HIS A 54 7.11 3.65 -5.01
C HIS A 54 7.62 4.89 -5.77
N GLN A 55 6.99 6.05 -5.61
CA GLN A 55 7.50 7.31 -6.16
C GLN A 55 8.84 7.71 -5.52
N VAL A 56 9.06 7.43 -4.23
CA VAL A 56 10.38 7.62 -3.61
C VAL A 56 11.40 6.66 -4.24
N TYR A 57 11.02 5.41 -4.47
CA TYR A 57 11.91 4.40 -5.07
C TYR A 57 12.36 4.82 -6.48
N LEU A 58 11.44 5.32 -7.30
CA LEU A 58 11.72 5.78 -8.66
C LEU A 58 12.62 7.01 -8.74
N LYS A 59 12.88 7.71 -7.62
CA LYS A 59 13.84 8.83 -7.58
C LYS A 59 15.29 8.36 -7.49
N TYR A 60 15.54 7.12 -7.09
CA TYR A 60 16.89 6.55 -7.09
C TYR A 60 17.32 6.17 -8.50
N ALA A 61 18.61 6.33 -8.82
CA ALA A 61 19.10 6.05 -10.17
C ALA A 61 19.19 4.55 -10.46
N SER A 62 19.35 3.72 -9.42
CA SER A 62 19.32 2.27 -9.53
C SER A 62 18.63 1.60 -8.35
N HIS A 63 18.28 0.32 -8.53
CA HIS A 63 17.73 -0.51 -7.48
C HIS A 63 18.71 -0.66 -6.30
N GLU A 64 20.00 -0.87 -6.58
CA GLU A 64 21.06 -0.99 -5.58
C GLU A 64 21.25 0.30 -4.78
N GLU A 65 21.07 1.47 -5.42
CA GLU A 65 21.03 2.74 -4.71
C GLU A 65 19.83 2.86 -3.79
N ALA A 66 18.64 2.45 -4.25
CA ALA A 66 17.44 2.48 -3.42
C ALA A 66 17.59 1.60 -2.16
N LEU A 67 18.16 0.39 -2.30
CA LEU A 67 18.42 -0.52 -1.18
C LEU A 67 19.39 0.08 -0.15
N ARG A 68 20.44 0.78 -0.62
CA ARG A 68 21.41 1.44 0.28
C ARG A 68 20.83 2.68 0.95
N GLY A 69 20.12 3.51 0.19
CA GLY A 69 19.63 4.83 0.62
C GLY A 69 18.49 4.76 1.63
N GLY A 70 17.49 3.91 1.39
CA GLY A 70 16.33 3.80 2.27
C GLY A 70 15.30 4.93 2.12
N THR A 71 14.45 5.09 3.13
CA THR A 71 13.52 6.21 3.28
C THR A 71 13.24 6.44 4.76
N PRO A 72 13.03 7.70 5.22
CA PRO A 72 12.61 7.96 6.60
C PRO A 72 11.16 7.53 6.88
N VAL A 73 10.38 7.23 5.82
CA VAL A 73 8.93 7.01 5.91
C VAL A 73 8.59 5.63 6.47
N VAL A 74 9.44 4.61 6.23
CA VAL A 74 9.27 3.25 6.75
C VAL A 74 10.59 2.68 7.24
N PRO A 75 10.59 1.70 8.16
CA PRO A 75 11.80 1.02 8.58
C PRO A 75 12.56 0.39 7.41
N LYS A 76 13.90 0.37 7.49
CA LYS A 76 14.78 -0.14 6.42
C LYS A 76 14.41 -1.55 5.95
N LEU A 77 14.10 -2.46 6.87
CA LEU A 77 13.70 -3.82 6.51
C LEU A 77 12.41 -3.85 5.66
N VAL A 78 11.44 -2.98 5.95
CA VAL A 78 10.21 -2.88 5.17
C VAL A 78 10.51 -2.26 3.80
N TRP A 79 11.39 -1.26 3.77
CA TRP A 79 11.82 -0.63 2.52
C TRP A 79 12.52 -1.62 1.58
N GLU A 80 13.43 -2.44 2.10
CA GLU A 80 14.15 -3.46 1.32
C GLU A 80 13.17 -4.45 0.69
N LEU A 81 12.21 -4.98 1.46
CA LEU A 81 11.17 -5.88 0.95
C LEU A 81 10.34 -5.25 -0.18
N LEU A 82 10.04 -3.95 -0.08
CA LEU A 82 9.31 -3.23 -1.11
C LEU A 82 10.16 -3.01 -2.37
N CYS A 83 11.44 -2.67 -2.21
CA CYS A 83 12.38 -2.53 -3.31
C CYS A 83 12.50 -3.81 -4.12
N GLU A 84 12.68 -4.95 -3.45
CA GLU A 84 12.74 -6.27 -4.10
C GLU A 84 11.48 -6.56 -4.91
N ARG A 85 10.32 -6.25 -4.33
CA ARG A 85 9.04 -6.40 -5.03
C ARG A 85 8.97 -5.52 -6.27
N TRP A 86 9.33 -4.24 -6.19
CA TRP A 86 9.26 -3.32 -7.34
C TRP A 86 10.30 -3.66 -8.43
N ALA A 87 11.44 -4.24 -8.04
CA ALA A 87 12.42 -4.74 -8.99
C ALA A 87 11.98 -6.03 -9.69
N SER A 88 11.08 -6.81 -9.07
CA SER A 88 10.57 -8.07 -9.59
C SER A 88 9.93 -7.93 -10.98
N ARG A 89 10.11 -8.96 -11.81
CA ARG A 89 9.50 -9.01 -13.14
C ARG A 89 7.97 -8.97 -13.07
N THR A 90 7.39 -9.67 -12.11
CA THR A 90 5.92 -9.74 -11.90
C THR A 90 5.34 -8.35 -11.70
N PHE A 91 5.96 -7.53 -10.84
CA PHE A 91 5.50 -6.17 -10.59
C PHE A 91 5.64 -5.27 -11.84
N LYS A 92 6.78 -5.37 -12.56
CA LYS A 92 7.00 -4.60 -13.79
C LYS A 92 5.99 -4.91 -14.88
N VAL A 93 5.65 -6.20 -15.07
CA VAL A 93 4.62 -6.64 -16.02
C VAL A 93 3.26 -6.09 -15.60
N TYR A 94 2.87 -6.27 -14.34
CA TYR A 94 1.60 -5.75 -13.83
C TYR A 94 1.47 -4.23 -13.99
N CYS A 95 2.52 -3.47 -13.64
CA CYS A 95 2.51 -2.02 -13.76
C CYS A 95 2.48 -1.57 -15.23
N GLY A 96 3.18 -2.27 -16.12
CA GLY A 96 3.13 -2.01 -17.58
C GLY A 96 1.76 -2.28 -18.18
N GLU A 97 1.11 -3.38 -17.80
CA GLU A 97 -0.24 -3.74 -18.26
C GLU A 97 -1.32 -2.75 -17.79
N VAL A 98 -1.18 -2.20 -16.57
CA VAL A 98 -2.10 -1.18 -16.05
C VAL A 98 -1.95 0.14 -16.81
N LEU A 99 -0.73 0.52 -17.19
CA LEU A 99 -0.49 1.72 -18.00
C LEU A 99 -1.05 1.60 -19.43
N GLU A 100 -0.98 0.42 -20.04
CA GLU A 100 -1.57 0.20 -21.37
C GLU A 100 -3.11 0.24 -21.38
N LYS A 101 -3.77 -0.22 -20.31
CA LYS A 101 -5.25 -0.26 -20.22
C LYS A 101 -5.90 1.10 -19.95
N HIS A 102 -5.15 2.08 -19.45
CA HIS A 102 -5.68 3.41 -19.13
C HIS A 102 -5.36 4.48 -20.19
N TYR A 103 -4.51 4.18 -21.18
CA TYR A 103 -4.07 5.12 -22.22
C TYR A 103 -4.29 4.62 -23.67
N LYS A 104 -5.07 3.57 -23.87
CA LYS A 104 -5.62 3.14 -25.18
C LYS A 104 -7.15 3.22 -25.13
#